data_AF-A0A1D6KL61-F1
#
_entry.id   AF-A0A1D6KL61-F1
#
_cell.length_a   1.000
_cell.length_b   1.000
_cell.length_c   1.000
_cell.angle_alpha   90.00
_cell.angle_beta   90.00
_cell.angle_gamma   90.00
#
_symmetry.space_group_name_H-M   'P 1'
#
loop_
_entity.id
_entity.type
_entity.pdbx_description
1 polymer ?
#
loop_
_entity_poly.entity_id
_entity_poly.type
_entity_poly.pdbx_seq_one_letter_code
_entity_poly.pdbx_strand_id
1 'polypeptide(L)'
;MAAPSAATRRKLQRKFRLRGFTLKVDALEEAAAFLDRFPDAEDDALDLLLDELDKEPLQSSILDRDAVRRVVALLVEAEEALDVASPAATSARSALRVVDAFLVPRFHYDPIKKVFYEHTGRLAVHGEAGDKASLYRDRYQVLLQRLSRDKYFSKPAFDTVATEHCSCEITSVQSLIGCTGRRWIMGVISQLEERQFYLEDLTGAVPIDLSNAIS
;
A
#
# COMPACT_ATOMS: atom_id res chain seq x y z
N MET A 1 15.89 -1.66 -30.16
CA MET A 1 16.20 -0.33 -29.59
C MET A 1 16.44 0.60 -30.77
N ALA A 2 15.70 1.70 -30.87
CA ALA A 2 15.86 2.64 -31.98
C ALA A 2 17.20 3.37 -31.83
N ALA A 3 17.94 3.55 -32.92
CA ALA A 3 19.18 4.30 -32.88
C ALA A 3 18.89 5.77 -32.52
N PRO A 4 19.68 6.40 -31.63
CA PRO A 4 19.42 7.78 -31.23
C PRO A 4 19.51 8.74 -32.41
N SER A 5 18.63 9.74 -32.44
CA SER A 5 18.58 10.73 -33.53
C SER A 5 19.94 11.43 -33.69
N ALA A 6 20.30 11.80 -34.93
CA ALA A 6 21.58 12.46 -35.20
C ALA A 6 21.76 13.78 -34.41
N ALA A 7 20.66 14.44 -34.04
CA ALA A 7 20.66 15.64 -33.21
C ALA A 7 20.99 15.31 -31.74
N THR A 8 20.34 14.27 -31.17
CA THR A 8 20.57 13.79 -29.79
C THR A 8 22.01 13.33 -29.60
N ARG A 9 22.57 12.61 -30.59
CA ARG A 9 23.98 12.16 -30.58
C ARG A 9 24.97 13.32 -30.50
N ARG A 10 24.73 14.40 -31.26
CA ARG A 10 25.59 15.61 -31.23
C ARG A 10 25.45 16.37 -29.92
N LYS A 11 24.24 16.46 -29.35
CA LYS A 11 23.97 17.09 -28.06
C LYS A 11 24.73 16.38 -26.92
N LEU A 12 24.64 15.05 -26.86
CA LEU A 12 25.36 14.21 -25.91
C LEU A 12 26.88 14.39 -26.04
N GLN A 13 27.43 14.21 -27.24
CA GLN A 13 28.88 14.37 -27.45
C GLN A 13 29.40 15.76 -27.05
N ARG A 14 28.61 16.81 -27.28
CA ARG A 14 28.99 18.17 -26.87
C ARG A 14 28.99 18.34 -25.36
N LYS A 15 27.93 17.91 -24.66
CA LYS A 15 27.82 18.05 -23.19
C LYS A 15 28.87 17.22 -22.45
N PHE A 16 29.13 15.99 -22.89
CA PHE A 16 30.20 15.17 -22.31
C PHE A 16 31.59 15.74 -22.57
N ARG A 17 31.86 16.28 -23.77
CA ARG A 17 33.14 16.97 -24.06
C ARG A 17 33.35 18.22 -23.21
N LEU A 18 32.29 18.96 -22.89
CA LEU A 18 32.37 20.14 -22.01
C LEU A 18 32.82 19.78 -20.59
N ARG A 19 32.48 18.58 -20.11
CA ARG A 19 32.96 18.02 -18.82
C ARG A 19 34.27 17.23 -18.96
N GLY A 20 34.90 17.23 -20.14
CA GLY A 20 36.18 16.55 -20.37
C GLY A 20 36.07 15.04 -20.63
N PHE A 21 34.89 14.50 -20.92
CA PHE A 21 34.68 13.10 -21.24
C PHE A 21 34.61 12.84 -22.75
N THR A 22 35.14 11.69 -23.17
CA THR A 22 35.02 11.17 -24.53
C THR A 22 34.22 9.87 -24.53
N LEU A 23 33.01 9.90 -25.12
CA LEU A 23 32.14 8.73 -25.22
C LEU A 23 32.52 7.82 -26.39
N LYS A 24 32.62 6.51 -26.13
CA LYS A 24 32.55 5.49 -27.19
C LYS A 24 31.14 5.39 -27.76
N VAL A 25 31.00 4.80 -28.95
CA VAL A 25 29.70 4.64 -29.64
C VAL A 25 28.70 3.89 -28.77
N ASP A 26 29.14 2.79 -28.14
CA ASP A 26 28.29 1.96 -27.29
C ASP A 26 27.85 2.67 -25.99
N ALA A 27 28.72 3.53 -25.44
CA ALA A 27 28.41 4.35 -24.26
C ALA A 27 27.39 5.45 -24.59
N LEU A 28 27.47 5.99 -25.80
CA LEU A 28 26.53 6.99 -26.30
C LEU A 28 25.13 6.38 -26.46
N GLU A 29 25.03 5.16 -26.99
CA GLU A 29 23.75 4.46 -27.14
C GLU A 29 23.10 4.17 -25.78
N GLU A 30 23.87 3.77 -24.78
CA GLU A 30 23.36 3.53 -23.43
C GLU A 30 22.90 4.83 -22.74
N ALA A 31 23.65 5.92 -22.88
CA ALA A 31 23.26 7.23 -22.35
C ALA A 31 21.98 7.77 -23.04
N ALA A 32 21.85 7.57 -24.35
CA ALA A 32 20.65 7.98 -25.06
C ALA A 32 19.43 7.16 -24.63
N ALA A 33 19.58 5.84 -24.44
CA ALA A 33 18.51 4.99 -23.94
C ALA A 33 18.05 5.37 -22.52
N PHE A 34 18.94 5.92 -21.69
CA PHE A 34 18.56 6.48 -20.39
C PHE A 34 17.74 7.77 -20.54
N LEU A 35 18.14 8.69 -21.42
CA LEU A 35 17.41 9.95 -21.64
C LEU A 35 16.02 9.76 -22.25
N ASP A 36 15.83 8.72 -23.07
CA ASP A 36 14.51 8.37 -23.62
C ASP A 36 13.47 8.08 -22.51
N ARG A 37 13.89 7.81 -21.26
CA ARG A 37 12.99 7.67 -20.10
C ARG A 37 12.44 9.00 -19.60
N PHE A 38 13.07 10.12 -19.95
CA PHE A 38 12.75 11.46 -19.45
C PHE A 38 12.51 12.47 -20.59
N PRO A 39 11.47 12.28 -21.42
CA PRO A 39 11.24 13.10 -22.61
C PRO A 39 11.01 14.59 -22.28
N ASP A 40 10.46 14.90 -21.10
CA ASP A 40 10.16 16.27 -20.68
C ASP A 40 11.32 16.93 -19.89
N ALA A 41 12.36 16.16 -19.53
CA ALA A 41 13.47 16.60 -18.66
C ALA A 41 14.85 16.08 -19.14
N GLU A 42 15.04 15.94 -20.46
CA GLU A 42 16.27 15.38 -21.03
C GLU A 42 17.55 16.12 -20.59
N ASP A 43 17.49 17.45 -20.46
CA ASP A 43 18.67 18.25 -20.12
C ASP A 43 19.06 18.10 -18.65
N ASP A 44 18.09 18.05 -17.74
CA ASP A 44 18.31 17.86 -16.31
C ASP A 44 18.77 16.42 -16.02
N ALA A 45 18.17 15.42 -16.66
CA ALA A 45 18.60 14.02 -16.56
C ALA A 45 20.03 13.81 -17.08
N LEU A 46 20.42 14.52 -18.14
CA LEU A 46 21.78 14.50 -18.67
C LEU A 46 22.78 15.16 -17.73
N ASP A 47 22.42 16.29 -17.12
CA ASP A 47 23.30 16.98 -16.18
C ASP A 47 23.48 16.16 -14.89
N LEU A 48 22.43 15.50 -14.40
CA LEU A 48 22.50 14.55 -13.29
C LEU A 48 23.41 13.35 -13.59
N LEU A 49 23.29 12.77 -14.79
CA LEU A 49 24.14 11.66 -15.22
C LEU A 49 25.62 12.06 -15.30
N LEU A 50 25.91 13.28 -15.73
CA LEU A 50 27.28 13.82 -15.75
C LEU A 50 27.83 14.04 -14.34
N ASP A 51 27.02 14.57 -13.42
CA ASP A 51 27.43 14.80 -12.04
C ASP A 51 27.71 13.50 -11.28
N GLU A 52 26.98 12.42 -11.55
CA GLU A 52 27.28 11.10 -10.98
C GLU A 52 28.50 10.42 -11.64
N LEU A 53 28.73 10.65 -12.93
CA LEU A 53 29.95 10.20 -13.61
C LEU A 53 31.21 10.87 -13.05
N ASP A 54 31.13 12.14 -12.65
CA ASP A 54 32.22 12.88 -12.00
C ASP A 54 32.57 12.32 -10.61
N LYS A 55 31.63 11.61 -9.97
CA LYS A 55 31.83 10.98 -8.64
C LYS A 55 32.42 9.56 -8.73
N GLU A 56 32.32 8.89 -9.88
CA GLU A 56 32.94 7.58 -10.05
C GLU A 56 34.48 7.69 -10.18
N PRO A 57 35.25 6.79 -9.55
CA PRO A 57 36.69 6.71 -9.75
C PRO A 57 37.00 6.14 -11.15
N LEU A 58 36.95 7.01 -12.16
CA LEU A 58 37.22 6.63 -13.55
C LEU A 58 38.73 6.47 -13.77
N GLN A 59 39.12 5.36 -14.39
CA GLN A 59 40.52 5.09 -14.76
C GLN A 59 40.99 5.95 -15.94
N SER A 60 40.06 6.46 -16.76
CA SER A 60 40.36 7.34 -17.88
C SER A 60 39.16 8.23 -18.22
N SER A 61 39.42 9.34 -18.90
CA SER A 61 38.39 10.26 -19.42
C SER A 61 37.64 9.71 -20.65
N ILE A 62 38.01 8.50 -21.12
CA ILE A 62 37.28 7.76 -22.16
C ILE A 62 36.26 6.84 -21.47
N LEU A 63 34.98 7.06 -21.80
CA LEU A 63 33.86 6.34 -21.21
C LEU A 63 33.43 5.17 -22.09
N ASP A 64 33.43 3.99 -21.48
CA ASP A 64 32.96 2.73 -22.04
C ASP A 64 31.52 2.46 -21.61
N ARG A 65 30.85 1.53 -22.31
CA ARG A 65 29.45 1.18 -22.05
C ARG A 65 29.21 0.81 -20.59
N ASP A 66 30.11 0.04 -19.99
CA ASP A 66 29.98 -0.45 -18.62
C ASP A 66 30.07 0.69 -17.58
N ALA A 67 30.85 1.74 -17.85
CA ALA A 67 30.95 2.89 -16.95
C ALA A 67 29.63 3.67 -16.90
N VAL A 68 29.06 3.96 -18.07
CA VAL A 68 27.75 4.63 -18.16
C VAL A 68 26.66 3.74 -17.58
N ARG A 69 26.67 2.43 -17.86
CA ARG A 69 25.67 1.49 -17.34
C ARG A 69 25.65 1.41 -15.82
N ARG A 70 26.81 1.46 -15.14
CA ARG A 70 26.85 1.47 -13.66
C ARG A 70 26.16 2.70 -13.08
N VAL A 71 26.48 3.88 -13.60
CA VAL A 71 25.86 5.13 -13.17
C VAL A 71 24.37 5.16 -13.49
N VAL A 72 23.98 4.71 -14.68
CA VAL A 72 22.57 4.55 -15.05
C VAL A 72 21.85 3.60 -14.09
N ALA A 73 22.44 2.45 -13.76
CA ALA A 73 21.84 1.51 -12.81
C ALA A 73 21.62 2.15 -11.43
N LEU A 74 22.60 2.89 -10.91
CA LEU A 74 22.48 3.63 -9.64
C LEU A 74 21.37 4.69 -9.68
N LEU A 75 21.29 5.46 -10.77
CA LEU A 75 20.25 6.49 -10.92
C LEU A 75 18.85 5.88 -11.04
N VAL A 76 18.72 4.75 -11.74
CA VAL A 76 17.46 4.01 -11.86
C VAL A 76 17.06 3.37 -10.53
N GLU A 77 18.00 2.83 -9.77
CA GLU A 77 17.73 2.32 -8.41
C GLU A 77 17.28 3.44 -7.45
N ALA A 78 17.87 4.63 -7.56
CA ALA A 78 17.46 5.80 -6.76
C ALA A 78 16.07 6.30 -7.16
N GLU A 79 15.74 6.31 -8.45
CA GLU A 79 14.41 6.64 -8.95
C GLU A 79 13.37 5.61 -8.48
N GLU A 80 13.66 4.31 -8.61
CA GLU A 80 12.79 3.23 -8.10
C GLU A 80 12.59 3.32 -6.57
N ALA A 81 13.58 3.82 -5.82
CA ALA A 81 13.46 4.07 -4.38
C ALA A 81 12.59 5.30 -4.05
N LEU A 82 12.54 6.31 -4.92
CA LEU A 82 11.66 7.48 -4.78
C LEU A 82 10.23 7.19 -5.25
N ASP A 83 10.06 6.26 -6.20
CA ASP A 83 8.76 5.80 -6.72
C ASP A 83 8.06 4.78 -5.80
N VAL A 84 8.60 4.55 -4.59
CA VAL A 84 7.98 3.75 -3.50
C VAL A 84 6.63 4.33 -3.03
N ALA A 85 6.26 5.54 -3.46
CA ALA A 85 4.91 6.09 -3.31
C ALA A 85 3.87 5.44 -4.26
N SER A 86 4.31 4.67 -5.26
CA SER A 86 3.44 3.93 -6.20
C SER A 86 3.47 2.42 -5.90
N PRO A 87 2.36 1.81 -5.44
CA PRO A 87 2.29 0.38 -5.12
C PRO A 87 2.37 -0.56 -6.35
N ALA A 88 2.53 -0.02 -7.58
CA ALA A 88 2.45 -0.80 -8.82
C ALA A 88 3.82 -1.25 -9.39
N ALA A 89 4.95 -0.64 -9.00
CA ALA A 89 6.27 -1.03 -9.49
C ALA A 89 6.86 -2.19 -8.66
N THR A 90 6.31 -3.38 -8.86
CA THR A 90 6.80 -4.62 -8.26
C THR A 90 8.04 -5.11 -9.01
N SER A 91 9.22 -4.58 -8.68
CA SER A 91 10.49 -5.23 -9.07
C SER A 91 10.82 -6.34 -8.07
N ALA A 92 10.76 -7.59 -8.55
CA ALA A 92 10.92 -8.83 -7.80
C ALA A 92 12.36 -9.10 -7.29
N ARG A 93 13.14 -8.07 -6.94
CA ARG A 93 14.58 -8.20 -6.62
C ARG A 93 14.99 -7.91 -5.18
N SER A 94 14.13 -7.34 -4.33
CA SER A 94 14.44 -7.26 -2.89
C SER A 94 13.92 -8.51 -2.18
N ALA A 95 14.80 -9.44 -1.82
CA ALA A 95 14.45 -10.64 -1.04
C ALA A 95 13.91 -10.28 0.38
N LEU A 96 14.22 -9.08 0.87
CA LEU A 96 13.75 -8.54 2.13
C LEU A 96 13.39 -7.07 1.95
N ARG A 97 12.20 -6.67 2.41
CA ARG A 97 11.71 -5.29 2.41
C ARG A 97 11.22 -4.93 3.80
N VAL A 98 11.73 -3.82 4.33
CA VAL A 98 11.23 -3.21 5.56
C VAL A 98 10.32 -2.07 5.14
N VAL A 99 9.06 -2.12 5.57
CA VAL A 99 8.07 -1.07 5.28
C VAL A 99 7.88 -0.24 6.53
N ASP A 100 8.10 1.07 6.43
CA ASP A 100 7.83 2.01 7.50
C ASP A 100 6.32 2.07 7.77
N ALA A 101 5.92 1.99 9.03
CA ALA A 101 4.53 2.07 9.48
C ALA A 101 3.85 3.37 9.05
N PHE A 102 4.58 4.48 8.90
CA PHE A 102 4.03 5.77 8.47
C PHE A 102 3.88 5.89 6.95
N LEU A 103 4.50 5.00 6.18
CA LEU A 103 4.38 4.93 4.72
C LEU A 103 3.30 3.92 4.26
N VAL A 104 2.74 3.14 5.19
CA VAL A 104 1.70 2.17 4.84
C VAL A 104 0.44 2.92 4.40
N PRO A 105 -0.07 2.68 3.18
CA PRO A 105 -1.30 3.30 2.72
C PRO A 105 -2.47 2.86 3.61
N ARG A 106 -3.27 3.83 4.07
CA ARG A 106 -4.47 3.57 4.86
C ARG A 106 -5.64 3.29 3.93
N PHE A 107 -6.42 2.25 4.24
CA PHE A 107 -7.65 1.91 3.52
C PHE A 107 -8.87 1.98 4.42
N HIS A 108 -9.98 2.48 3.89
CA HIS A 108 -11.30 2.42 4.52
C HIS A 108 -12.16 1.38 3.83
N TYR A 109 -12.90 0.61 4.64
CA TYR A 109 -13.86 -0.36 4.14
C TYR A 109 -15.25 0.28 3.98
N ASP A 110 -15.83 0.17 2.79
CA ASP A 110 -17.22 0.56 2.56
C ASP A 110 -18.14 -0.66 2.78
N PRO A 111 -19.00 -0.65 3.82
CA PRO A 111 -19.89 -1.78 4.10
C PRO A 111 -21.01 -1.97 3.06
N ILE A 112 -21.35 -0.94 2.29
CA ILE A 112 -22.39 -0.99 1.26
C ILE A 112 -21.81 -1.63 0.00
N LYS A 113 -20.70 -1.07 -0.51
CA LYS A 113 -20.06 -1.56 -1.74
C LYS A 113 -19.19 -2.80 -1.50
N LYS A 114 -18.84 -3.08 -0.24
CA LYS A 114 -17.95 -4.18 0.17
C LYS A 114 -16.56 -4.10 -0.47
N VAL A 115 -16.06 -2.88 -0.66
CA VAL A 115 -14.76 -2.58 -1.30
C VAL A 115 -13.94 -1.71 -0.36
N PHE A 116 -12.61 -1.80 -0.50
CA PHE A 116 -11.67 -0.93 0.20
C PHE A 116 -11.29 0.26 -0.69
N TYR A 117 -11.31 1.45 -0.11
CA TYR A 117 -10.85 2.68 -0.75
C TYR A 117 -9.63 3.21 -0.02
N GLU A 118 -8.64 3.66 -0.79
CA GLU A 118 -7.47 4.32 -0.23
C GLU A 118 -7.87 5.67 0.38
N HIS A 119 -7.37 5.94 1.59
CA HIS A 119 -7.53 7.22 2.26
C HIS A 119 -6.49 8.20 1.71
N THR A 120 -6.94 9.18 0.94
CA THR A 120 -6.08 10.21 0.34
C THR A 120 -5.86 11.43 1.25
N GLY A 121 -6.45 11.43 2.45
CA GLY A 121 -6.30 12.51 3.42
C GLY A 121 -4.99 12.44 4.21
N ARG A 122 -4.69 13.51 4.93
CA ARG A 122 -3.50 13.60 5.78
C ARG A 122 -3.67 12.74 7.04
N LEU A 123 -2.74 11.81 7.25
CA LEU A 123 -2.66 11.00 8.47
C LEU A 123 -1.85 11.75 9.54
N ALA A 124 -2.52 12.54 10.36
CA ALA A 124 -1.88 13.21 11.50
C ALA A 124 -1.61 12.21 12.64
N VAL A 125 -0.47 12.36 13.32
CA VAL A 125 -0.13 11.58 14.52
C VAL A 125 -1.09 11.92 15.67
N HIS A 126 -1.55 13.17 15.73
CA HIS A 126 -2.54 13.65 16.68
C HIS A 126 -3.90 13.71 16.00
N GLY A 127 -4.72 12.68 16.23
CA GLY A 127 -6.09 12.61 15.72
C GLY A 127 -7.08 13.39 16.58
N GLU A 128 -8.23 13.69 15.99
CA GLU A 128 -9.37 14.28 16.67
C GLU A 128 -10.23 13.21 17.37
N ALA A 129 -11.21 13.63 18.17
CA ALA A 129 -12.15 12.71 18.82
C ALA A 129 -12.89 11.81 17.80
N GLY A 130 -13.18 12.36 16.60
CA GLY A 130 -13.79 11.61 15.50
C GLY A 130 -12.91 10.47 14.98
N ASP A 131 -11.59 10.64 14.96
CA ASP A 131 -10.66 9.59 14.52
C ASP A 131 -10.66 8.41 15.47
N LYS A 132 -10.77 8.66 16.78
CA LYS A 132 -10.89 7.61 17.79
C LYS A 132 -12.17 6.81 17.61
N ALA A 133 -13.30 7.47 17.38
CA ALA A 133 -14.56 6.78 17.11
C ALA A 133 -14.47 5.96 15.80
N SER A 134 -13.88 6.54 14.77
CA SER A 134 -13.72 5.88 13.45
C SER A 134 -12.85 4.64 13.55
N LEU A 135 -11.79 4.64 14.37
CA LEU A 135 -10.93 3.47 14.60
C LEU A 135 -11.73 2.25 15.09
N TYR A 136 -12.63 2.43 16.05
CA TYR A 136 -13.45 1.32 16.56
C TYR A 136 -14.51 0.87 15.55
N ARG A 137 -15.10 1.82 14.81
CA ARG A 137 -16.07 1.54 13.75
C ARG A 137 -15.44 0.74 12.60
N ASP A 138 -14.29 1.17 12.11
CA ASP A 138 -13.54 0.51 11.04
C ASP A 138 -13.17 -0.92 11.45
N ARG A 139 -12.67 -1.10 12.68
CA ARG A 139 -12.34 -2.42 13.25
C ARG A 139 -13.55 -3.34 13.29
N TYR A 140 -14.68 -2.86 13.80
CA TYR A 140 -15.92 -3.63 13.87
C TYR A 140 -16.38 -4.03 12.47
N GLN A 141 -16.41 -3.11 11.51
CA GLN A 141 -16.88 -3.37 10.15
C GLN A 141 -16.03 -4.41 9.41
N VAL A 142 -14.71 -4.37 9.54
CA VAL A 142 -13.82 -5.36 8.92
C VAL A 142 -14.02 -6.75 9.54
N LEU A 143 -14.17 -6.83 10.86
CA LEU A 143 -14.44 -8.10 11.53
C LEU A 143 -15.82 -8.66 11.17
N LEU A 144 -16.84 -7.80 11.11
CA LEU A 144 -18.19 -8.18 10.69
C LEU A 144 -18.18 -8.68 9.25
N GLN A 145 -17.42 -8.04 8.37
CA GLN A 145 -17.25 -8.47 6.99
C GLN A 145 -16.65 -9.88 6.93
N ARG A 146 -15.61 -10.17 7.71
CA ARG A 146 -14.98 -11.49 7.76
C ARG A 146 -15.93 -12.55 8.28
N LEU A 147 -16.62 -12.28 9.39
CA LEU A 147 -17.59 -13.20 9.99
C LEU A 147 -18.78 -13.47 9.06
N SER A 148 -19.28 -12.46 8.36
CA SER A 148 -20.41 -12.62 7.42
C SER A 148 -20.11 -13.55 6.22
N ARG A 149 -18.83 -13.77 5.92
CA ARG A 149 -18.38 -14.65 4.84
C ARG A 149 -18.12 -16.08 5.32
N ASP A 150 -18.09 -16.29 6.63
CA ASP A 150 -17.99 -17.62 7.21
C ASP A 150 -19.32 -18.36 7.05
N LYS A 151 -19.22 -19.63 6.64
CA LYS A 151 -20.37 -20.49 6.36
C LYS A 151 -21.25 -20.70 7.59
N TYR A 152 -20.66 -20.71 8.78
CA TYR A 152 -21.41 -20.92 10.03
C TYR A 152 -22.30 -19.73 10.41
N PHE A 153 -21.91 -18.51 10.00
CA PHE A 153 -22.61 -17.26 10.33
C PHE A 153 -23.38 -16.66 9.15
N SER A 154 -23.24 -17.23 7.95
CA SER A 154 -23.95 -16.80 6.75
C SER A 154 -25.40 -17.30 6.73
N LYS A 155 -26.33 -16.46 6.25
CA LYS A 155 -27.72 -16.89 5.99
C LYS A 155 -27.72 -17.93 4.85
N PRO A 156 -28.41 -19.07 5.00
CA PRO A 156 -28.63 -19.99 3.89
C PRO A 156 -29.40 -19.26 2.78
N ALA A 157 -28.94 -19.36 1.53
CA ALA A 157 -29.59 -18.69 0.40
C ALA A 157 -30.94 -19.31 0.01
N PHE A 158 -31.22 -20.53 0.47
CA PHE A 158 -32.46 -21.27 0.22
C PHE A 158 -32.97 -21.90 1.51
N ASP A 159 -34.28 -21.80 1.71
CA ASP A 159 -35.02 -22.43 2.81
C ASP A 159 -35.12 -23.94 2.51
N THR A 160 -34.02 -24.65 2.71
CA THR A 160 -33.95 -26.10 2.50
C THR A 160 -34.35 -26.79 3.79
N VAL A 161 -35.37 -27.65 3.64
CA VAL A 161 -36.01 -28.42 4.69
C VAL A 161 -34.97 -29.13 5.55
N ALA A 162 -34.95 -28.79 6.84
CA ALA A 162 -34.38 -29.56 7.94
C ALA A 162 -33.00 -30.18 7.67
N THR A 163 -31.93 -29.39 7.80
CA THR A 163 -30.64 -29.95 8.23
C THR A 163 -30.21 -29.19 9.47
N GLU A 164 -29.84 -29.92 10.51
CA GLU A 164 -29.57 -29.49 11.89
C GLU A 164 -28.36 -28.54 12.05
N HIS A 165 -27.91 -27.91 10.98
CA HIS A 165 -26.96 -26.83 11.02
C HIS A 165 -27.73 -25.53 11.22
N CYS A 166 -28.08 -25.24 12.48
CA CYS A 166 -28.63 -23.95 12.88
C CYS A 166 -27.70 -22.84 12.37
N SER A 167 -28.10 -22.14 11.30
CA SER A 167 -27.35 -20.97 10.84
C SER A 167 -27.26 -19.97 12.01
N CYS A 168 -26.03 -19.65 12.41
CA CYS A 168 -25.77 -18.77 13.54
C CYS A 168 -25.85 -17.33 13.04
N GLU A 169 -27.05 -16.88 12.64
CA GLU A 169 -27.23 -15.56 12.06
C GLU A 169 -26.89 -14.48 13.10
N ILE A 170 -25.93 -13.62 12.75
CA ILE A 170 -25.52 -12.49 13.57
C ILE A 170 -26.65 -11.46 13.60
N THR A 171 -27.15 -11.19 14.80
CA THR A 171 -28.21 -10.22 15.08
C THR A 171 -27.58 -8.96 15.70
N SER A 172 -28.06 -7.77 15.33
CA SER A 172 -27.64 -6.52 15.98
C SER A 172 -28.24 -6.39 17.38
N VAL A 173 -27.59 -5.61 18.25
CA VAL A 173 -28.03 -5.40 19.63
C VAL A 173 -29.42 -4.76 19.67
N GLN A 174 -29.68 -3.76 18.81
CA GLN A 174 -30.99 -3.11 18.76
C GLN A 174 -32.13 -4.07 18.37
N SER A 175 -31.86 -5.10 17.56
CA SER A 175 -32.87 -6.10 17.16
C SER A 175 -33.19 -7.12 18.26
N LEU A 176 -32.48 -7.10 19.38
CA LEU A 176 -32.78 -7.95 20.53
C LEU A 176 -34.02 -7.49 21.29
N ILE A 177 -34.39 -6.21 21.18
CA ILE A 177 -35.53 -5.64 21.88
C ILE A 177 -36.81 -6.35 21.42
N GLY A 178 -37.47 -7.05 22.35
CA GLY A 178 -38.71 -7.79 22.08
C GLY A 178 -38.51 -9.19 21.47
N CYS A 179 -37.26 -9.61 21.24
CA CYS A 179 -36.95 -10.98 20.84
C CYS A 179 -36.72 -11.87 22.06
N THR A 180 -37.17 -13.13 22.00
CA THR A 180 -36.87 -14.18 22.99
C THR A 180 -36.13 -15.34 22.34
N GLY A 181 -35.33 -16.07 23.13
CA GLY A 181 -34.58 -17.25 22.68
C GLY A 181 -33.09 -17.00 22.48
N ARG A 182 -32.40 -18.00 21.91
CA ARG A 182 -30.95 -17.93 21.63
C ARG A 182 -30.70 -17.08 20.38
N ARG A 183 -29.75 -16.15 20.50
CA ARG A 183 -29.29 -15.26 19.43
C ARG A 183 -27.77 -15.22 19.42
N TRP A 184 -27.20 -14.97 18.24
CA TRP A 184 -25.76 -14.82 18.04
C TRP A 184 -25.51 -13.34 17.78
N ILE A 185 -24.59 -12.75 18.53
CA ILE A 185 -24.31 -11.32 18.48
C ILE A 185 -22.81 -11.16 18.32
N MET A 186 -22.41 -10.23 17.46
CA MET A 186 -21.03 -9.79 17.35
C MET A 186 -20.93 -8.41 17.99
N GLY A 187 -19.94 -8.20 18.84
CA GLY A 187 -19.70 -6.92 19.47
C GLY A 187 -18.31 -6.82 20.09
N VAL A 188 -18.01 -5.65 20.62
CA VAL A 188 -16.84 -5.38 21.45
C VAL A 188 -17.23 -5.55 22.90
N ILE A 189 -16.47 -6.35 23.64
CA ILE A 189 -16.67 -6.48 25.09
C ILE A 189 -16.02 -5.26 25.76
N SER A 190 -16.82 -4.50 26.48
CA SER A 190 -16.38 -3.36 27.28
C SER A 190 -16.69 -3.62 28.76
N GLN A 191 -15.87 -3.06 29.64
CA GLN A 191 -16.09 -3.08 31.08
C GLN A 191 -16.16 -1.64 31.55
N LEU A 192 -17.39 -1.15 31.78
CA LEU A 192 -17.63 0.24 32.18
C LEU A 192 -17.54 0.40 33.70
N GLU A 193 -18.04 -0.60 34.44
CA GLU A 193 -17.98 -0.67 35.90
C GLU A 193 -17.32 -1.99 36.35
N GLU A 194 -16.85 -2.03 37.60
CA GLU A 194 -16.22 -3.23 38.13
C GLU A 194 -17.24 -4.39 38.16
N ARG A 195 -16.87 -5.54 37.56
CA ARG A 195 -17.70 -6.75 37.44
C ARG A 195 -18.95 -6.65 36.54
N GLN A 196 -19.15 -5.54 35.83
CA GLN A 196 -20.21 -5.43 34.82
C GLN A 196 -19.61 -5.38 33.41
N PHE A 197 -19.88 -6.44 32.64
CA PHE A 197 -19.47 -6.51 31.24
C PHE A 197 -20.62 -6.08 30.34
N TYR A 198 -20.26 -5.38 29.27
CA TYR A 198 -21.17 -4.98 28.22
C TYR A 198 -20.66 -5.50 26.88
N LEU A 199 -21.58 -5.77 25.98
CA LEU A 199 -21.30 -6.07 24.58
C LEU A 199 -21.85 -4.92 23.73
N GLU A 200 -20.97 -4.27 23.00
CA GLU A 200 -21.27 -3.08 22.18
C GLU A 200 -21.18 -3.40 20.68
N ASP A 201 -22.16 -2.94 19.91
CA ASP A 201 -22.11 -2.94 18.45
C ASP A 201 -22.32 -1.51 17.90
N LEU A 202 -22.54 -1.36 16.59
CA LEU A 202 -22.79 -0.04 15.97
C LEU A 202 -24.15 0.57 16.35
N THR A 203 -25.05 -0.21 16.96
CA THR A 203 -26.43 0.16 17.26
C THR A 203 -26.66 0.44 18.74
N GLY A 204 -25.94 -0.24 19.63
CA GLY A 204 -26.06 -0.04 21.07
C GLY A 204 -25.19 -0.96 21.91
N ALA A 205 -25.48 -0.97 23.21
CA ALA A 205 -24.79 -1.76 24.22
C ALA A 205 -25.78 -2.64 24.99
N VAL A 206 -25.40 -3.87 25.31
CA VAL A 206 -26.19 -4.78 26.13
C VAL A 206 -25.32 -5.36 27.26
N PRO A 207 -25.79 -5.39 28.53
CA PRO A 207 -25.05 -6.04 29.60
C PRO A 207 -24.98 -7.55 29.37
N ILE A 208 -23.83 -8.15 29.66
CA ILE A 208 -23.58 -9.59 29.51
C ILE A 208 -23.07 -10.19 30.81
N ASP A 209 -23.51 -11.40 31.12
CA ASP A 209 -22.96 -12.21 32.20
C ASP A 209 -22.05 -13.30 31.63
N LEU A 210 -20.78 -13.27 32.01
CA LEU A 210 -19.74 -14.21 31.57
C LEU A 210 -19.44 -15.28 32.63
N SER A 211 -20.20 -15.35 33.73
CA SER A 211 -19.98 -16.29 34.84
C SER A 211 -19.94 -17.77 34.42
N ASN A 212 -20.69 -18.14 33.38
CA ASN A 212 -20.77 -19.50 32.85
C ASN A 212 -19.99 -19.72 31.55
N ALA A 213 -19.12 -18.76 31.17
CA ALA A 213 -18.28 -18.92 29.98
C ALA A 213 -17.16 -19.94 30.25
N ILE A 214 -17.03 -20.93 29.36
CA ILE A 214 -15.97 -21.93 29.42
C ILE A 214 -14.80 -21.41 28.59
N SER A 215 -13.60 -21.40 29.18
CA SER A 215 -12.35 -21.01 28.50
C SER A 215 -11.72 -22.14 27.72
#